data_AF-D8SNB7-F1
#
_entry.id   AF-D8SNB7-F1
#
_cell.length_a   1.000
_cell.length_b   1.000
_cell.length_c   1.000
_cell.angle_alpha   90.00
_cell.angle_beta   90.00
_cell.angle_gamma   90.00
#
_symmetry.space_group_name_H-M   'P 1'
#
loop_
_entity.id
_entity.type
_entity.pdbx_description
1 polymer ?
#
loop_
_entity_poly.entity_id
_entity_poly.type
_entity_poly.pdbx_seq_one_letter_code
_entity_poly.pdbx_strand_id
1 'polypeptide(L)'
;MWLVAPGDAERLSGYEVGDWVRLNLPTGLKPSYDWHGSISESVAVVHSVSDSGYLELSGCFKSGRWMAHYTEVEKVQVLRVGQHVRFRPGISEPRWGWRGCTASSRGVIIGVHADGELRIAFPGLKTPWRGDPADLEKEEIFEVGDWVKVKDDLQETKYGWKGARPGSVGIVQGIGYENGGDYDERALLVGFCGEQERWIGLPSEVERAMPLKASQRIRVKASVSQPRFGWSGHDHSTITTITTVDADGKLRVYSPASQRSWVLDPTEVELYEEQPICIGDWVRVKPSVPTPTHQWGEVTHKSIGVVHKITDDGDLRVAFCFLERLWVCKPGEMERVEAFRMGDRVQIKHSVVTPRWGWGNETLASRGVVYGVDADGRLRIQFARREGRLWIGDPADVELEQGGATTTT
;
A
#
# COMPACT_ATOMS: atom_id res chain seq x y z
N MET A 1 -3.09 31.89 30.40
CA MET A 1 -3.07 30.50 29.89
C MET A 1 -3.73 30.57 28.53
N TRP A 2 -2.97 30.52 27.44
CA TRP A 2 -3.52 30.67 26.09
C TRP A 2 -4.26 29.38 25.71
N LEU A 3 -5.55 29.50 25.36
CA LEU A 3 -6.38 28.43 24.85
C LEU A 3 -6.20 28.39 23.33
N VAL A 4 -5.29 27.53 22.87
CA VAL A 4 -5.05 27.30 21.44
C VAL A 4 -5.51 25.88 21.14
N ALA A 5 -6.46 25.69 20.21
CA ALA A 5 -6.84 24.34 19.79
C ALA A 5 -5.70 23.75 18.96
N PRO A 6 -5.51 22.41 18.92
CA PRO A 6 -4.46 21.76 18.12
C PRO A 6 -4.48 22.10 16.61
N GLY A 7 -5.59 22.65 16.10
CA GLY A 7 -5.73 23.13 14.72
C GLY A 7 -5.48 24.63 14.52
N ASP A 8 -5.28 25.41 15.59
CA ASP A 8 -5.04 26.87 15.53
C ASP A 8 -3.54 27.21 15.44
N ALA A 9 -2.66 26.20 15.49
CA ALA A 9 -1.23 26.36 15.32
C ALA A 9 -0.83 25.98 13.89
N GLU A 10 -0.44 26.97 13.09
CA GLU A 10 0.12 26.74 11.77
C GLU A 10 1.62 26.43 11.89
N ARG A 11 2.08 25.34 11.27
CA ARG A 11 3.51 25.01 11.20
C ARG A 11 4.18 26.00 10.25
N LEU A 12 4.80 27.05 10.80
CA LEU A 12 5.27 28.22 10.04
C LEU A 12 6.25 27.93 8.89
N SER A 13 7.08 26.88 8.97
CA SER A 13 8.10 26.62 7.95
C SER A 13 8.02 25.26 7.27
N GLY A 14 7.52 24.21 7.93
CA GLY A 14 7.55 22.84 7.40
C GLY A 14 8.94 22.16 7.45
N TYR A 15 9.98 22.84 7.95
CA TYR A 15 11.37 22.35 8.03
C TYR A 15 11.70 21.80 9.44
N GLU A 16 12.72 20.95 9.52
CA GLU A 16 13.27 20.35 10.73
C GLU A 16 14.80 20.39 10.71
N VAL A 17 15.42 20.32 11.89
CA VAL A 17 16.88 20.18 12.00
C VAL A 17 17.32 18.91 11.29
N GLY A 18 18.32 19.02 10.42
CA GLY A 18 18.82 17.94 9.59
C GLY A 18 18.17 17.85 8.20
N ASP A 19 17.15 18.66 7.89
CA ASP A 19 16.66 18.79 6.52
C ASP A 19 17.75 19.33 5.60
N TRP A 20 17.84 18.79 4.39
CA TRP A 20 18.75 19.28 3.36
C TRP A 20 17.98 20.22 2.46
N VAL A 21 18.56 21.39 2.18
CA VAL A 21 17.91 22.44 1.43
C VAL A 21 18.83 22.99 0.35
N ARG A 22 18.23 23.50 -0.73
CA ARG A 22 18.92 24.32 -1.72
C ARG A 22 18.17 25.63 -1.92
N LEU A 23 18.87 26.62 -2.43
CA LEU A 23 18.27 27.91 -2.77
C LEU A 23 17.24 27.72 -3.90
N ASN A 24 16.04 28.25 -3.69
CA ASN A 24 14.95 28.27 -4.65
C ASN A 24 14.56 29.72 -4.94
N LEU A 25 15.39 30.41 -5.72
CA LEU A 25 15.10 31.78 -6.16
C LEU A 25 14.98 31.83 -7.69
N PRO A 26 13.99 32.57 -8.23
CA PRO A 26 13.94 32.84 -9.65
C PRO A 26 15.23 33.55 -10.10
N THR A 27 15.73 33.18 -11.28
CA THR A 27 16.96 33.73 -11.87
C THR A 27 16.92 35.26 -11.85
N GLY A 28 17.84 35.89 -11.11
CA GLY A 28 17.98 37.35 -11.04
C GLY A 28 17.49 38.02 -9.75
N LEU A 29 16.87 37.30 -8.81
CA LEU A 29 16.55 37.81 -7.48
C LEU A 29 17.72 37.61 -6.51
N LYS A 30 18.06 38.66 -5.75
CA LYS A 30 19.08 38.58 -4.70
C LYS A 30 18.42 38.03 -3.42
N PRO A 31 19.00 37.00 -2.76
CA PRO A 31 18.51 36.50 -1.48
C PRO A 31 18.50 37.60 -0.41
N SER A 32 17.60 37.47 0.57
CA SER A 32 17.42 38.44 1.67
C SER A 32 18.65 38.60 2.57
N TYR A 33 19.49 37.56 2.66
CA TYR A 33 20.77 37.56 3.37
C TYR A 33 21.90 36.99 2.49
N ASP A 34 23.14 37.34 2.80
CA ASP A 34 24.35 36.99 2.04
C ASP A 34 24.55 35.47 1.88
N TRP A 35 23.92 34.92 0.84
CA TRP A 35 24.31 33.67 0.15
C TRP A 35 25.66 33.83 -0.57
N HIS A 36 26.29 35.01 -0.45
CA HIS A 36 27.57 35.34 -1.05
C HIS A 36 28.62 34.27 -0.68
N GLY A 37 29.15 33.62 -1.72
CA GLY A 37 30.17 32.57 -1.64
C GLY A 37 29.70 31.17 -2.04
N SER A 38 28.41 30.86 -1.86
CA SER A 38 27.80 29.61 -2.32
C SER A 38 27.07 29.83 -3.64
N ILE A 39 27.59 29.21 -4.70
CA ILE A 39 26.96 29.18 -6.03
C ILE A 39 25.54 28.62 -5.86
N SER A 40 24.58 29.17 -6.60
CA SER A 40 23.12 28.96 -6.55
C SER A 40 22.61 27.50 -6.57
N GLU A 41 23.51 26.53 -6.65
CA GLU A 41 23.21 25.10 -6.72
C GLU A 41 23.72 24.30 -5.51
N SER A 42 24.34 24.92 -4.51
CA SER A 42 24.92 24.20 -3.35
C SER A 42 23.84 23.69 -2.39
N VAL A 43 24.06 22.52 -1.76
CA VAL A 43 23.18 21.99 -0.71
C VAL A 43 23.66 22.46 0.66
N ALA A 44 22.71 22.83 1.52
CA ALA A 44 22.93 23.17 2.91
C ALA A 44 22.06 22.31 3.83
N VAL A 45 22.48 22.16 5.08
CA VAL A 45 21.77 21.42 6.14
C VAL A 45 21.15 22.41 7.10
N VAL A 46 19.88 22.22 7.43
CA VAL A 46 19.17 23.00 8.45
C VAL A 46 19.74 22.65 9.82
N HIS A 47 20.36 23.61 10.47
CA HIS A 47 20.94 23.46 11.79
C HIS A 47 19.96 23.85 12.91
N SER A 48 19.17 24.92 12.71
CA SER A 48 18.09 25.28 13.63
C SER A 48 16.96 26.00 12.89
N VAL A 49 15.73 25.86 13.41
CA VAL A 49 14.53 26.53 12.90
C VAL A 49 14.11 27.57 13.92
N SER A 50 13.95 28.83 13.49
CA SER A 50 13.47 29.92 14.34
C SER A 50 11.96 30.13 14.21
N ASP A 51 11.35 30.69 15.26
CA ASP A 51 9.91 31.01 15.29
C ASP A 51 9.52 32.14 14.33
N SER A 52 10.49 32.87 13.77
CA SER A 52 10.28 33.96 12.82
C SER A 52 10.31 33.51 11.34
N GLY A 53 10.35 32.20 11.08
CA GLY A 53 10.42 31.65 9.72
C GLY A 53 11.83 31.61 9.12
N TYR A 54 12.86 32.01 9.87
CA TYR A 54 14.25 31.90 9.40
C TYR A 54 14.86 30.55 9.80
N LEU A 55 15.68 30.01 8.91
CA LEU A 55 16.47 28.80 9.09
C LEU A 55 17.94 29.17 9.26
N GLU A 56 18.59 28.61 10.27
CA GLU A 56 20.05 28.63 10.37
C GLU A 56 20.59 27.44 9.57
N LEU A 57 21.43 27.72 8.57
CA LEU A 57 21.96 26.74 7.62
C LEU A 57 23.46 26.55 7.79
N SER A 58 23.94 25.34 7.47
CA SER A 58 25.36 25.00 7.39
C SER A 58 25.65 24.30 6.06
N GLY A 59 26.82 24.53 5.46
CA GLY A 59 27.17 23.98 4.15
C GLY A 59 28.66 23.78 4.01
N CYS A 60 29.03 22.75 3.25
CA CYS A 60 30.41 22.27 3.12
C CYS A 60 31.43 23.29 2.58
N PHE A 61 30.99 24.38 1.93
CA PHE A 61 31.86 25.41 1.36
C PHE A 61 31.86 26.75 2.09
N LYS A 62 30.95 26.95 3.05
CA LYS A 62 30.87 28.18 3.82
C LYS A 62 31.26 27.90 5.25
N SER A 63 32.36 28.50 5.69
CA SER A 63 32.74 28.46 7.09
C SER A 63 31.69 29.19 7.93
N GLY A 64 31.16 28.50 8.93
CA GLY A 64 30.13 29.03 9.82
C GLY A 64 28.71 28.78 9.32
N ARG A 65 27.75 29.37 10.01
CA ARG A 65 26.32 29.25 9.72
C ARG A 65 25.77 30.55 9.16
N TRP A 66 24.69 30.47 8.40
CA TRP A 66 24.01 31.64 7.85
C TRP A 66 22.50 31.48 7.91
N MET A 67 21.80 32.61 7.78
CA MET A 67 20.34 32.65 7.86
C MET A 67 19.72 32.69 6.47
N ALA A 68 18.59 32.00 6.32
CA ALA A 68 17.76 31.98 5.12
C ALA A 68 16.28 32.05 5.53
N HIS A 69 15.45 32.79 4.80
CA HIS A 69 14.00 32.67 5.05
C HIS A 69 13.50 31.35 4.44
N TYR A 70 12.59 30.64 5.12
CA TYR A 70 12.13 29.31 4.68
C TYR A 70 11.50 29.30 3.27
N THR A 71 11.00 30.44 2.80
CA THR A 71 10.42 30.61 1.45
C THR A 71 11.48 30.77 0.35
N GLU A 72 12.74 30.98 0.69
CA GLU A 72 13.85 31.14 -0.28
C GLU A 72 14.55 29.82 -0.59
N VAL A 73 14.14 28.74 0.09
CA VAL A 73 14.75 27.44 -0.03
C VAL A 73 13.71 26.37 -0.31
N GLU A 74 14.16 25.26 -0.87
CA GLU A 74 13.36 24.05 -1.00
C GLU A 74 14.11 22.85 -0.44
N LYS A 75 13.36 21.87 0.08
CA LYS A 75 13.95 20.60 0.52
C LYS A 75 14.50 19.84 -0.67
N VAL A 76 15.68 19.25 -0.48
CA VAL A 76 16.29 18.31 -1.44
C VAL A 76 16.42 16.93 -0.81
N GLN A 77 16.64 15.93 -1.66
CA GLN A 77 16.83 14.56 -1.19
C GLN A 77 18.09 14.47 -0.32
N VAL A 78 17.93 13.94 0.90
CA VAL A 78 19.03 13.67 1.81
C VAL A 78 19.78 12.42 1.36
N LEU A 79 21.09 12.55 1.18
CA LEU A 79 21.98 11.43 0.91
C LEU A 79 22.49 10.82 2.23
N ARG A 80 22.54 9.49 2.31
CA ARG A 80 22.86 8.75 3.54
C ARG A 80 24.03 7.79 3.35
N VAL A 81 24.76 7.51 4.42
CA VAL A 81 25.81 6.48 4.46
C VAL A 81 25.24 5.14 3.97
N GLY A 82 26.00 4.43 3.14
CA GLY A 82 25.64 3.17 2.51
C GLY A 82 24.94 3.31 1.16
N GLN A 83 24.48 4.52 0.78
CA GLN A 83 23.89 4.74 -0.54
C GLN A 83 24.96 4.77 -1.62
N HIS A 84 24.59 4.23 -2.78
CA HIS A 84 25.39 4.35 -3.99
C HIS A 84 25.05 5.65 -4.69
N VAL A 85 26.06 6.28 -5.26
CA VAL A 85 25.96 7.56 -5.92
C VAL A 85 26.85 7.61 -7.15
N ARG A 86 26.42 8.44 -8.10
CA ARG A 86 27.19 8.82 -9.28
C ARG A 86 27.21 10.34 -9.40
N PHE A 87 28.14 10.87 -10.18
CA PHE A 87 28.12 12.28 -10.55
C PHE A 87 26.89 12.60 -11.41
N ARG A 88 26.31 13.77 -11.19
CA ARG A 88 25.16 14.23 -11.98
C ARG A 88 25.55 14.35 -13.46
N PRO A 89 24.68 13.94 -14.39
CA PRO A 89 24.91 14.14 -15.82
C PRO A 89 25.10 15.62 -16.16
N GLY A 90 26.05 15.92 -17.05
CA GLY A 90 26.24 17.26 -17.61
C GLY A 90 27.06 18.24 -16.74
N ILE A 91 27.57 17.82 -15.58
CA ILE A 91 28.51 18.68 -14.84
C ILE A 91 29.85 18.74 -15.57
N SER A 92 30.41 19.95 -15.71
CA SER A 92 31.74 20.16 -16.30
C SER A 92 32.85 19.77 -15.32
N GLU A 93 32.69 20.15 -14.06
CA GLU A 93 33.59 19.81 -12.97
C GLU A 93 32.84 19.80 -11.63
N PRO A 94 33.02 18.77 -10.77
CA PRO A 94 32.52 18.79 -9.40
C PRO A 94 33.15 19.94 -8.61
N ARG A 95 32.45 20.46 -7.61
CA ARG A 95 32.95 21.61 -6.82
C ARG A 95 34.24 21.31 -6.06
N TRP A 96 34.46 20.04 -5.69
CA TRP A 96 35.71 19.60 -5.08
C TRP A 96 36.78 19.16 -6.10
N GLY A 97 36.50 19.31 -7.40
CA GLY A 97 37.31 18.80 -8.49
C GLY A 97 37.20 17.28 -8.64
N TRP A 98 37.59 16.79 -9.82
CA TRP A 98 37.52 15.36 -10.14
C TRP A 98 38.40 14.49 -9.23
N ARG A 99 39.59 14.97 -8.82
CA ARG A 99 40.49 14.29 -7.85
C ARG A 99 40.72 12.79 -8.11
N GLY A 100 40.89 12.42 -9.38
CA GLY A 100 41.09 11.02 -9.80
C GLY A 100 39.81 10.26 -10.14
N CYS A 101 38.64 10.89 -10.00
CA CYS A 101 37.38 10.43 -10.56
C CYS A 101 37.17 10.97 -11.99
N THR A 102 36.13 10.47 -12.62
CA THR A 102 35.60 10.87 -13.93
C THR A 102 34.07 11.03 -13.82
N ALA A 103 33.43 11.59 -14.83
CA ALA A 103 31.96 11.71 -14.87
C ALA A 103 31.24 10.35 -14.74
N SER A 104 31.87 9.24 -15.16
CA SER A 104 31.33 7.88 -15.07
C SER A 104 31.65 7.17 -13.75
N SER A 105 32.38 7.82 -12.84
CA SER A 105 32.74 7.23 -11.54
C SER A 105 31.52 7.04 -10.65
N ARG A 106 31.43 5.86 -10.03
CA ARG A 106 30.34 5.42 -9.15
C ARG A 106 30.92 4.98 -7.82
N GLY A 107 30.30 5.35 -6.72
CA GLY A 107 30.85 5.14 -5.38
C GLY A 107 29.79 4.95 -4.31
N VAL A 108 30.24 4.65 -3.10
CA VAL A 108 29.38 4.48 -1.91
C VAL A 108 29.66 5.59 -0.91
N ILE A 109 28.60 6.21 -0.39
CA ILE A 109 28.75 7.18 0.69
C ILE A 109 29.17 6.45 1.95
N ILE A 110 30.33 6.82 2.50
CA ILE A 110 30.89 6.25 3.74
C ILE A 110 30.84 7.23 4.92
N GLY A 111 30.49 8.48 4.67
CA GLY A 111 30.33 9.49 5.71
C GLY A 111 29.53 10.69 5.24
N VAL A 112 28.75 11.26 6.15
CA VAL A 112 27.99 12.50 5.98
C VAL A 112 28.29 13.38 7.18
N HIS A 113 28.85 14.57 6.95
CA HIS A 113 29.15 15.53 8.02
C HIS A 113 27.96 16.44 8.32
N ALA A 114 28.02 17.13 9.46
CA ALA A 114 26.95 18.02 9.93
C ALA A 114 26.72 19.24 9.03
N ASP A 115 27.71 19.62 8.23
CA ASP A 115 27.66 20.68 7.22
C ASP A 115 27.25 20.15 5.82
N GLY A 116 26.91 18.87 5.71
CA GLY A 116 26.57 18.23 4.45
C GLY A 116 27.76 17.74 3.62
N GLU A 117 29.03 17.89 4.07
CA GLU A 117 30.18 17.29 3.37
C GLU A 117 29.97 15.77 3.26
N LEU A 118 30.00 15.26 2.03
CA LEU A 118 29.99 13.82 1.76
C LEU A 118 31.40 13.27 1.69
N ARG A 119 31.59 12.08 2.27
CA ARG A 119 32.76 11.23 2.04
C ARG A 119 32.35 10.00 1.28
N ILE A 120 32.99 9.75 0.15
CA ILE A 120 32.58 8.73 -0.81
C ILE A 120 33.77 7.83 -1.12
N ALA A 121 33.55 6.53 -1.01
CA ALA A 121 34.47 5.53 -1.49
C ALA A 121 34.20 5.28 -2.98
N PHE A 122 35.03 5.86 -3.84
CA PHE A 122 35.10 5.46 -5.25
C PHE A 122 36.15 4.36 -5.43
N PRO A 123 35.84 3.29 -6.20
CA PRO A 123 36.82 2.28 -6.56
C PRO A 123 38.08 2.90 -7.19
N GLY A 124 39.26 2.41 -6.80
CA GLY A 124 40.54 2.88 -7.33
C GLY A 124 41.15 4.09 -6.61
N LEU A 125 40.40 4.80 -5.76
CA LEU A 125 40.96 5.84 -4.91
C LEU A 125 41.51 5.28 -3.60
N LYS A 126 42.67 5.80 -3.17
CA LYS A 126 43.31 5.42 -1.88
C LYS A 126 42.65 6.07 -0.67
N THR A 127 42.01 7.22 -0.87
CA THR A 127 41.36 8.01 0.19
C THR A 127 39.95 8.36 -0.25
N PRO A 128 39.00 8.53 0.70
CA PRO A 128 37.64 8.94 0.37
C PRO A 128 37.63 10.26 -0.39
N TRP A 129 36.86 10.30 -1.47
CA TRP A 129 36.57 11.53 -2.17
C TRP A 129 35.62 12.38 -1.32
N ARG A 130 35.81 13.70 -1.34
CA ARG A 130 34.99 14.66 -0.60
C ARG A 130 34.19 15.48 -1.59
N GLY A 131 32.93 15.75 -1.28
CA GLY A 131 32.09 16.49 -2.19
C GLY A 131 30.87 17.14 -1.58
N ASP A 132 30.30 18.03 -2.38
CA ASP A 132 28.99 18.60 -2.16
C ASP A 132 27.94 17.66 -2.74
N PRO A 133 26.87 17.36 -1.99
CA PRO A 133 25.72 16.60 -2.47
C PRO A 133 25.17 17.05 -3.82
N ALA A 134 25.23 18.33 -4.15
CA ALA A 134 24.65 18.84 -5.40
C ALA A 134 25.41 18.43 -6.66
N ASP A 135 26.60 17.84 -6.56
CA ASP A 135 27.34 17.26 -7.68
C ASP A 135 26.95 15.81 -7.96
N LEU A 136 26.14 15.22 -7.08
CA LEU A 136 25.85 13.80 -7.07
C LEU A 136 24.36 13.55 -7.15
N GLU A 137 24.02 12.36 -7.60
CA GLU A 137 22.67 11.82 -7.51
C GLU A 137 22.74 10.39 -7.00
N LYS A 138 21.67 9.97 -6.32
CA LYS A 138 21.52 8.60 -5.86
C LYS A 138 21.49 7.66 -7.06
N GLU A 139 22.35 6.65 -7.04
CA GLU A 139 22.32 5.56 -8.00
C GLU A 139 21.48 4.42 -7.41
N GLU A 140 20.38 4.08 -8.08
CA GLU A 140 19.60 2.90 -7.72
C GLU A 140 20.37 1.65 -8.13
N ILE A 141 20.63 0.78 -7.15
CA ILE A 141 21.26 -0.52 -7.39
C ILE A 141 20.21 -1.60 -7.26
N PHE A 142 20.24 -2.54 -8.20
CA PHE A 142 19.43 -3.75 -8.22
C PHE A 142 20.34 -4.96 -8.11
N GLU A 143 19.83 -6.02 -7.49
CA GLU A 143 20.48 -7.31 -7.32
C GLU A 143 19.67 -8.43 -7.99
N VAL A 144 20.32 -9.55 -8.29
CA VAL A 144 19.60 -10.74 -8.77
C VAL A 144 18.60 -11.19 -7.70
N GLY A 145 17.36 -11.40 -8.11
CA GLY A 145 16.23 -11.71 -7.24
C GLY A 145 15.38 -10.50 -6.85
N ASP A 146 15.83 -9.28 -7.14
CA ASP A 146 14.99 -8.09 -6.94
C ASP A 146 13.76 -8.13 -7.85
N TRP A 147 12.61 -7.82 -7.26
CA TRP A 147 11.38 -7.62 -8.01
C TRP A 147 11.34 -6.20 -8.55
N VAL A 148 11.06 -6.09 -9.84
CA VAL A 148 11.02 -4.82 -10.54
C VAL A 148 9.75 -4.68 -11.33
N LYS A 149 9.28 -3.44 -11.45
CA LYS A 149 8.18 -3.05 -12.30
C LYS A 149 8.67 -2.05 -13.32
N VAL A 150 8.32 -2.22 -14.59
CA VAL A 150 8.58 -1.18 -15.60
C VAL A 150 7.71 0.02 -15.28
N LYS A 151 8.30 1.22 -15.27
CA LYS A 151 7.57 2.45 -14.93
C LYS A 151 6.36 2.64 -15.86
N ASP A 152 5.24 3.08 -15.29
CA ASP A 152 3.97 3.19 -16.01
C ASP A 152 3.96 4.32 -17.07
N ASP A 153 4.79 5.34 -16.88
CA ASP A 153 4.91 6.52 -17.75
C ASP A 153 5.94 6.35 -18.88
N LEU A 154 6.67 5.24 -18.89
CA LEU A 154 7.75 4.99 -19.83
C LEU A 154 7.21 4.79 -21.26
N GLN A 155 7.60 5.68 -22.18
CA GLN A 155 7.15 5.65 -23.58
C GLN A 155 7.99 4.70 -24.44
N GLU A 156 9.29 4.66 -24.20
CA GLU A 156 10.25 3.83 -24.93
C GLU A 156 11.33 3.29 -23.99
N THR A 157 11.99 2.22 -24.42
CA THR A 157 13.07 1.57 -23.68
C THR A 157 14.32 1.55 -24.56
N LYS A 158 15.49 1.77 -23.97
CA LYS A 158 16.77 1.84 -24.70
C LYS A 158 17.04 0.61 -25.56
N TYR A 159 16.64 -0.57 -25.07
CA TYR A 159 16.87 -1.86 -25.74
C TYR A 159 15.59 -2.50 -26.33
N GLY A 160 14.48 -1.76 -26.35
CA GLY A 160 13.20 -2.21 -26.88
C GLY A 160 12.39 -3.08 -25.91
N TRP A 161 11.08 -3.16 -26.16
CA TRP A 161 10.12 -3.76 -25.23
C TRP A 161 10.18 -5.28 -25.13
N LYS A 162 10.46 -6.01 -26.23
CA LYS A 162 10.57 -7.49 -26.26
C LYS A 162 9.50 -8.26 -25.47
N GLY A 163 8.25 -7.78 -25.48
CA GLY A 163 7.11 -8.40 -24.76
C GLY A 163 6.77 -7.73 -23.42
N ALA A 164 7.68 -6.96 -22.84
CA ALA A 164 7.38 -6.07 -21.73
C ALA A 164 6.47 -4.91 -22.16
N ARG A 165 5.82 -4.28 -21.19
CA ARG A 165 4.99 -3.08 -21.35
C ARG A 165 5.11 -2.22 -20.07
N PRO A 166 4.68 -0.95 -20.09
CA PRO A 166 4.55 -0.18 -18.86
C PRO A 166 3.74 -0.96 -17.82
N GLY A 167 4.22 -0.98 -16.59
CA GLY A 167 3.62 -1.73 -15.49
C GLY A 167 3.92 -3.24 -15.44
N SER A 168 4.65 -3.80 -16.41
CA SER A 168 5.10 -5.20 -16.34
C SER A 168 5.94 -5.44 -15.07
N VAL A 169 5.61 -6.49 -14.31
CA VAL A 169 6.34 -6.91 -13.11
C VAL A 169 7.13 -8.18 -13.39
N GLY A 170 8.39 -8.20 -12.99
CA GLY A 170 9.33 -9.30 -13.20
C GLY A 170 10.42 -9.34 -12.15
N ILE A 171 11.34 -10.28 -12.31
CA ILE A 171 12.45 -10.52 -11.38
C ILE A 171 13.77 -10.32 -12.11
N VAL A 172 14.70 -9.59 -11.49
CA VAL A 172 16.07 -9.43 -12.00
C VAL A 172 16.78 -10.78 -11.95
N GLN A 173 17.17 -11.29 -13.12
CA GLN A 173 17.87 -12.57 -13.28
C GLN A 173 19.36 -12.41 -13.57
N GLY A 174 19.80 -11.20 -13.89
CA GLY A 174 21.20 -10.89 -14.13
C GLY A 174 21.45 -9.39 -14.21
N ILE A 175 22.72 -9.04 -14.06
CA ILE A 175 23.23 -7.68 -14.23
C ILE A 175 24.33 -7.78 -15.29
N GLY A 176 24.17 -7.04 -16.39
CA GLY A 176 25.19 -6.92 -17.41
C GLY A 176 26.38 -6.12 -16.87
N TYR A 177 27.56 -6.74 -16.87
CA TYR A 177 28.85 -6.08 -16.67
C TYR A 177 29.63 -6.19 -17.98
N GLU A 178 30.19 -5.08 -18.47
CA GLU A 178 30.90 -5.10 -19.76
C GLU A 178 32.18 -5.94 -19.70
N ASN A 179 32.35 -6.76 -20.75
CA ASN A 179 33.61 -6.91 -21.48
C ASN A 179 33.32 -6.53 -22.94
N GLY A 180 33.46 -5.24 -23.27
CA GLY A 180 33.56 -4.72 -24.64
C GLY A 180 32.24 -4.57 -25.43
N GLY A 181 31.66 -3.36 -25.42
CA GLY A 181 30.76 -2.91 -26.48
C GLY A 181 29.59 -2.03 -26.01
N ASP A 182 29.80 -0.71 -26.01
CA ASP A 182 28.82 0.38 -26.13
C ASP A 182 27.63 0.46 -25.14
N TYR A 183 27.72 -0.19 -23.97
CA TYR A 183 26.70 -0.11 -22.92
C TYR A 183 27.26 0.56 -21.66
N ASP A 184 27.18 1.89 -21.60
CA ASP A 184 27.68 2.74 -20.50
C ASP A 184 26.94 2.57 -19.14
N GLU A 185 26.02 1.61 -19.03
CA GLU A 185 25.18 1.38 -17.85
C GLU A 185 24.98 -0.12 -17.55
N ARG A 186 24.93 -0.47 -16.26
CA ARG A 186 24.66 -1.83 -15.74
C ARG A 186 23.25 -2.26 -16.13
N ALA A 187 23.08 -2.75 -17.35
CA ALA A 187 21.79 -3.19 -17.84
C ALA A 187 21.27 -4.36 -16.99
N LEU A 188 19.98 -4.33 -16.69
CA LEU A 188 19.28 -5.39 -15.98
C LEU A 188 18.78 -6.42 -16.98
N LEU A 189 18.99 -7.70 -16.69
CA LEU A 189 18.33 -8.80 -17.37
C LEU A 189 17.15 -9.24 -16.50
N VAL A 190 15.93 -8.96 -16.93
CA VAL A 190 14.71 -9.18 -16.16
C VAL A 190 13.86 -10.28 -16.81
N GLY A 191 13.46 -11.28 -16.02
CA GLY A 191 12.45 -12.24 -16.43
C GLY A 191 11.06 -11.70 -16.10
N PHE A 192 10.26 -11.38 -17.12
CA PHE A 192 8.88 -10.97 -16.94
C PHE A 192 7.94 -12.18 -16.99
N CYS A 193 6.91 -12.13 -16.17
CA CYS A 193 5.91 -13.19 -16.09
C CYS A 193 5.34 -13.49 -17.48
N GLY A 194 5.39 -14.74 -17.91
CA GLY A 194 4.79 -15.17 -19.19
C GLY A 194 5.66 -14.95 -20.42
N GLU A 195 6.76 -14.21 -20.32
CA GLU A 195 7.65 -13.95 -21.44
C GLU A 195 8.72 -15.05 -21.58
N GLN A 196 9.13 -15.34 -22.82
CA GLN A 196 10.14 -16.38 -23.11
C GLN A 196 11.57 -15.87 -22.98
N GLU A 197 11.80 -14.61 -23.35
CA GLU A 197 13.11 -13.97 -23.33
C GLU A 197 13.26 -13.07 -22.11
N ARG A 198 14.50 -12.93 -21.65
CA ARG A 198 14.85 -11.91 -20.65
C ARG A 198 14.80 -10.54 -21.32
N TRP A 199 14.06 -9.63 -20.72
CA TRP A 199 14.10 -8.22 -21.11
C TRP A 199 15.41 -7.60 -20.64
N ILE A 200 16.00 -6.75 -21.48
CA ILE A 200 17.20 -5.99 -21.16
C ILE A 200 16.76 -4.55 -21.00
N GLY A 201 17.06 -3.94 -19.86
CA GLY A 201 16.66 -2.58 -19.56
C GLY A 201 17.64 -1.84 -18.66
N LEU A 202 17.45 -0.55 -18.52
CA LEU A 202 18.24 0.28 -17.62
C LEU A 202 17.61 0.31 -16.22
N PRO A 203 18.43 0.45 -15.14
CA PRO A 203 17.92 0.73 -13.79
C PRO A 203 16.95 1.92 -13.73
N SER A 204 17.12 2.91 -14.62
CA SER A 204 16.27 4.10 -14.71
C SER A 204 14.89 3.83 -15.32
N GLU A 205 14.68 2.72 -16.02
CA GLU A 205 13.43 2.35 -16.68
C GLU A 205 12.48 1.56 -15.77
N VAL A 206 12.96 1.13 -14.61
CA VAL A 206 12.22 0.31 -13.66
C VAL A 206 12.14 0.96 -12.28
N GLU A 207 11.17 0.50 -11.49
CA GLU A 207 11.03 0.77 -10.06
C GLU A 207 11.02 -0.56 -9.28
N ARG A 208 11.33 -0.52 -7.97
CA ARG A 208 11.25 -1.71 -7.12
C ARG A 208 9.79 -2.11 -6.90
N ALA A 209 9.47 -3.36 -7.15
CA ALA A 209 8.16 -3.94 -6.87
C ALA A 209 8.17 -4.73 -5.56
N MET A 210 7.02 -4.79 -4.88
CA MET A 210 6.88 -5.61 -3.69
C MET A 210 6.88 -7.11 -4.06
N PRO A 211 7.79 -7.92 -3.50
CA PRO A 211 7.86 -9.34 -3.82
C PRO A 211 6.71 -10.10 -3.19
N LEU A 212 6.04 -10.92 -3.99
CA LEU A 212 5.09 -11.93 -3.50
C LEU A 212 5.84 -13.21 -3.11
N LYS A 213 5.32 -13.91 -2.10
CA LYS A 213 5.97 -15.06 -1.45
C LYS A 213 4.99 -16.21 -1.31
N ALA A 214 5.53 -17.43 -1.30
CA ALA A 214 4.76 -18.62 -0.97
C ALA A 214 4.06 -18.47 0.40
N SER A 215 2.93 -19.15 0.54
CA SER A 215 2.01 -19.09 1.69
C SER A 215 1.21 -17.80 1.85
N GLN A 216 1.46 -16.75 1.07
CA GLN A 216 0.60 -15.57 1.07
C GLN A 216 -0.75 -15.89 0.42
N ARG A 217 -1.82 -15.34 1.00
CA ARG A 217 -3.17 -15.41 0.42
C ARG A 217 -3.36 -14.24 -0.53
N ILE A 218 -3.94 -14.53 -1.70
CA ILE A 218 -4.19 -13.56 -2.75
C ILE A 218 -5.57 -13.77 -3.36
N ARG A 219 -6.06 -12.73 -4.04
CA ARG A 219 -7.19 -12.82 -4.97
C ARG A 219 -6.91 -11.97 -6.20
N VAL A 220 -7.66 -12.21 -7.27
CA VAL A 220 -7.58 -11.41 -8.50
C VAL A 220 -8.23 -10.05 -8.27
N LYS A 221 -7.52 -8.96 -8.61
CA LYS A 221 -8.02 -7.59 -8.50
C LYS A 221 -9.34 -7.43 -9.25
N ALA A 222 -10.29 -6.69 -8.69
CA ALA A 222 -11.58 -6.43 -9.33
C ALA A 222 -11.48 -5.73 -10.70
N SER A 223 -10.37 -5.03 -10.97
CA SER A 223 -10.10 -4.35 -12.24
C SER A 223 -9.69 -5.30 -13.38
N VAL A 224 -9.39 -6.57 -13.10
CA VAL A 224 -8.90 -7.53 -14.10
C VAL A 224 -10.07 -8.26 -14.74
N SER A 225 -10.46 -7.88 -15.96
CA SER A 225 -11.56 -8.55 -16.65
C SER A 225 -11.24 -10.00 -17.04
N GLN A 226 -10.00 -10.27 -17.46
CA GLN A 226 -9.55 -11.58 -17.90
C GLN A 226 -8.07 -11.80 -17.49
N PRO A 227 -7.78 -12.73 -16.56
CA PRO A 227 -6.41 -13.08 -16.21
C PRO A 227 -5.64 -13.62 -17.40
N ARG A 228 -4.35 -13.28 -17.50
CA ARG A 228 -3.44 -13.67 -18.58
C ARG A 228 -3.38 -15.18 -18.80
N PHE A 229 -3.46 -15.96 -17.73
CA PHE A 229 -3.46 -17.44 -17.79
C PHE A 229 -4.86 -18.06 -17.69
N GLY A 230 -5.91 -17.24 -17.87
CA GLY A 230 -7.31 -17.64 -17.77
C GLY A 230 -7.78 -17.88 -16.35
N TRP A 231 -9.09 -18.08 -16.17
CA TRP A 231 -9.73 -18.22 -14.85
C TRP A 231 -9.61 -19.62 -14.22
N SER A 232 -9.35 -20.67 -15.00
CA SER A 232 -9.30 -22.08 -14.51
C SER A 232 -10.54 -22.55 -13.71
N GLY A 233 -11.69 -21.89 -13.88
CA GLY A 233 -12.92 -22.14 -13.11
C GLY A 233 -13.06 -21.32 -11.82
N HIS A 234 -12.27 -20.25 -11.69
CA HIS A 234 -12.31 -19.29 -10.59
C HIS A 234 -12.92 -17.95 -11.01
N ASP A 235 -13.12 -17.08 -10.03
CA ASP A 235 -13.61 -15.71 -10.18
C ASP A 235 -12.90 -14.75 -9.21
N HIS A 236 -13.30 -13.48 -9.22
CA HIS A 236 -12.76 -12.46 -8.31
C HIS A 236 -12.98 -12.73 -6.81
N SER A 237 -13.98 -13.54 -6.46
CA SER A 237 -14.27 -13.89 -5.07
C SER A 237 -13.35 -14.99 -4.55
N THR A 238 -12.67 -15.71 -5.45
CA THR A 238 -11.80 -16.82 -5.08
C THR A 238 -10.53 -16.31 -4.40
N ILE A 239 -10.37 -16.70 -3.13
CA ILE A 239 -9.14 -16.50 -2.38
C ILE A 239 -8.29 -17.77 -2.51
N THR A 240 -7.03 -17.61 -2.89
CA THR A 240 -6.08 -18.72 -3.06
C THR A 240 -4.79 -18.46 -2.29
N THR A 241 -4.01 -19.51 -2.07
CA THR A 241 -2.69 -19.40 -1.44
C THR A 241 -1.61 -19.63 -2.48
N ILE A 242 -0.60 -18.76 -2.51
CA ILE A 242 0.59 -18.93 -3.36
C ILE A 242 1.35 -20.17 -2.89
N THR A 243 1.47 -21.17 -3.76
CA THR A 243 2.24 -22.37 -3.48
C THR A 243 3.71 -22.16 -3.83
N THR A 244 3.99 -21.61 -5.01
CA THR A 244 5.35 -21.27 -5.46
C THR A 244 5.36 -20.01 -6.32
N VAL A 245 6.52 -19.35 -6.36
CA VAL A 245 6.80 -18.27 -7.30
C VAL A 245 7.93 -18.75 -8.21
N ASP A 246 7.71 -18.68 -9.52
CA ASP A 246 8.70 -19.06 -10.53
C ASP A 246 9.75 -17.94 -10.73
N ALA A 247 10.85 -18.26 -11.39
CA ALA A 247 11.97 -17.33 -11.60
C ALA A 247 11.63 -16.10 -12.47
N ASP A 248 10.52 -16.14 -13.20
CA ASP A 248 9.98 -15.03 -13.99
C ASP A 248 8.83 -14.30 -13.27
N GLY A 249 8.54 -14.67 -12.02
CA GLY A 249 7.47 -14.08 -11.21
C GLY A 249 6.10 -14.70 -11.39
N LYS A 250 5.92 -15.72 -12.25
CA LYS A 250 4.64 -16.45 -12.33
C LYS A 250 4.27 -17.02 -10.97
N LEU A 251 3.04 -16.78 -10.55
CA LEU A 251 2.50 -17.30 -9.30
C LEU A 251 1.81 -18.62 -9.58
N ARG A 252 2.23 -19.70 -8.91
CA ARG A 252 1.44 -20.93 -8.84
C ARG A 252 0.61 -20.88 -7.58
N VAL A 253 -0.69 -21.13 -7.72
CA VAL A 253 -1.64 -21.12 -6.61
C VAL A 253 -2.46 -22.39 -6.61
N TYR A 254 -2.96 -22.73 -5.44
CA TYR A 254 -3.88 -23.83 -5.26
C TYR A 254 -5.12 -23.34 -4.51
N SER A 255 -6.29 -23.71 -5.00
CA SER A 255 -7.56 -23.44 -4.34
C SER A 255 -8.09 -24.73 -3.70
N PRO A 256 -8.19 -24.79 -2.36
CA PRO A 256 -8.81 -25.94 -1.69
C PRO A 256 -10.27 -26.16 -2.11
N ALA A 257 -10.98 -25.09 -2.49
CA ALA A 257 -12.39 -25.17 -2.89
C ALA A 257 -12.58 -25.88 -4.24
N SER A 258 -11.71 -25.63 -5.23
CA SER A 258 -11.81 -26.26 -6.56
C SER A 258 -10.93 -27.49 -6.72
N GLN A 259 -9.97 -27.73 -5.81
CA GLN A 259 -8.92 -28.76 -5.93
C GLN A 259 -8.08 -28.63 -7.21
N ARG A 260 -7.99 -27.43 -7.81
CA ARG A 260 -7.24 -27.17 -9.05
C ARG A 260 -6.03 -26.27 -8.80
N SER A 261 -4.96 -26.56 -9.53
CA SER A 261 -3.82 -25.64 -9.68
C SER A 261 -4.18 -24.52 -10.65
N TRP A 262 -3.74 -23.31 -10.34
CA TRP A 262 -3.96 -22.14 -11.16
C TRP A 262 -2.67 -21.32 -11.23
N VAL A 263 -2.46 -20.62 -12.34
CA VAL A 263 -1.29 -19.77 -12.57
C VAL A 263 -1.78 -18.34 -12.74
N LEU A 264 -1.10 -17.39 -12.10
CA LEU A 264 -1.49 -15.99 -12.09
C LEU A 264 -0.28 -15.09 -12.38
N ASP A 265 -0.56 -13.97 -13.02
CA ASP A 265 0.41 -12.89 -13.18
C ASP A 265 0.43 -12.03 -11.90
N PRO A 266 1.60 -11.66 -11.37
CA PRO A 266 1.70 -10.84 -10.17
C PRO A 266 1.05 -9.45 -10.33
N THR A 267 0.90 -8.94 -11.55
CA THR A 267 0.23 -7.65 -11.81
C THR A 267 -1.28 -7.71 -11.61
N GLU A 268 -1.87 -8.90 -11.67
CA GLU A 268 -3.33 -9.13 -11.66
C GLU A 268 -3.89 -9.39 -10.25
N VAL A 269 -3.02 -9.56 -9.26
CA VAL A 269 -3.41 -10.02 -7.92
C VAL A 269 -3.16 -8.97 -6.86
N GLU A 270 -3.94 -9.05 -5.79
CA GLU A 270 -3.73 -8.30 -4.56
C GLU A 270 -3.61 -9.26 -3.38
N LEU A 271 -2.80 -8.87 -2.39
CA LEU A 271 -2.71 -9.59 -1.13
C LEU A 271 -4.09 -9.57 -0.46
N TYR A 272 -4.55 -10.76 -0.07
CA TYR A 272 -5.76 -10.91 0.70
C TYR A 272 -5.37 -11.08 2.16
N GLU A 273 -5.52 -10.00 2.92
CA GLU A 273 -5.49 -10.05 4.37
C GLU A 273 -6.94 -10.09 4.87
N GLU A 274 -7.27 -11.15 5.62
CA GLU A 274 -8.57 -11.28 6.24
C GLU A 274 -8.70 -10.14 7.25
N GLN A 275 -9.55 -9.15 6.97
CA GLN A 275 -9.74 -8.02 7.88
C GLN A 275 -10.12 -8.56 9.26
N PRO A 276 -9.45 -8.12 10.33
CA PRO A 276 -9.80 -8.58 11.66
C PRO A 276 -11.26 -8.22 11.95
N ILE A 277 -11.96 -9.15 12.59
CA ILE A 277 -13.32 -8.90 13.06
C ILE A 277 -13.26 -7.80 14.13
N CYS A 278 -14.04 -6.76 13.93
CA CYS A 278 -14.10 -5.59 14.80
C CYS A 278 -15.41 -5.54 15.61
N ILE A 279 -15.42 -4.73 16.66
CA ILE A 279 -16.67 -4.40 17.38
C ILE A 279 -17.64 -3.73 16.41
N GLY A 280 -18.90 -4.18 16.41
CA GLY A 280 -19.96 -3.74 15.52
C GLY A 280 -20.12 -4.58 14.24
N ASP A 281 -19.16 -5.47 13.94
CA ASP A 281 -19.30 -6.37 12.79
C ASP A 281 -20.44 -7.38 13.00
N TRP A 282 -21.17 -7.64 11.91
CA TRP A 282 -22.18 -8.67 11.85
C TRP A 282 -21.53 -9.98 11.45
N VAL A 283 -21.78 -11.04 12.20
CA VAL A 283 -21.06 -12.30 12.09
C VAL A 283 -21.99 -13.50 12.17
N ARG A 284 -21.54 -14.61 11.58
CA ARG A 284 -22.09 -15.95 11.81
C ARG A 284 -20.96 -16.97 11.89
N VAL A 285 -21.26 -18.15 12.44
CA VAL A 285 -20.29 -19.24 12.52
C VAL A 285 -20.03 -19.82 11.13
N LYS A 286 -18.76 -19.91 10.71
CA LYS A 286 -18.36 -20.46 9.40
C LYS A 286 -18.96 -21.85 9.19
N PRO A 287 -19.48 -22.20 7.99
CA PRO A 287 -19.99 -23.54 7.71
C PRO A 287 -18.97 -24.68 7.91
N SER A 288 -17.68 -24.37 7.84
CA SER A 288 -16.58 -25.32 8.03
C SER A 288 -16.28 -25.65 9.49
N VAL A 289 -16.87 -24.95 10.47
CA VAL A 289 -16.63 -25.16 11.89
C VAL A 289 -17.59 -26.24 12.42
N PRO A 290 -17.12 -27.47 12.71
CA PRO A 290 -18.02 -28.53 13.18
C PRO A 290 -18.51 -28.28 14.61
N THR A 291 -17.66 -27.70 15.47
CA THR A 291 -18.01 -27.37 16.86
C THR A 291 -17.17 -26.19 17.32
N PRO A 292 -17.79 -25.06 17.75
CA PRO A 292 -17.09 -23.93 18.33
C PRO A 292 -16.36 -24.31 19.61
N THR A 293 -15.22 -23.67 19.86
CA THR A 293 -14.38 -23.88 21.05
C THR A 293 -15.18 -23.72 22.35
N HIS A 294 -16.06 -22.71 22.39
CA HIS A 294 -16.91 -22.38 23.53
C HIS A 294 -18.29 -23.05 23.49
N GLN A 295 -18.48 -24.06 22.63
CA GLN A 295 -19.73 -24.81 22.41
C GLN A 295 -20.86 -24.00 21.78
N TRP A 296 -21.81 -24.72 21.15
CA TRP A 296 -22.92 -24.14 20.40
C TRP A 296 -23.94 -23.38 21.26
N GLY A 297 -24.35 -23.96 22.39
CA GLY A 297 -25.54 -23.48 23.08
C GLY A 297 -26.76 -23.51 22.14
N GLU A 298 -27.49 -22.38 22.04
CA GLU A 298 -28.64 -22.22 21.12
C GLU A 298 -28.25 -21.63 19.75
N VAL A 299 -26.96 -21.32 19.53
CA VAL A 299 -26.46 -20.75 18.29
C VAL A 299 -26.35 -21.84 17.22
N THR A 300 -26.61 -21.48 15.97
CA THR A 300 -26.41 -22.35 14.80
C THR A 300 -25.63 -21.61 13.73
N HIS A 301 -25.18 -22.30 12.68
CA HIS A 301 -24.58 -21.64 11.50
C HIS A 301 -25.51 -20.61 10.82
N LYS A 302 -26.83 -20.68 11.04
CA LYS A 302 -27.79 -19.73 10.49
C LYS A 302 -27.95 -18.48 11.35
N SER A 303 -27.55 -18.54 12.62
CA SER A 303 -27.68 -17.43 13.56
C SER A 303 -26.75 -16.30 13.16
N ILE A 304 -27.29 -15.08 13.10
CA ILE A 304 -26.54 -13.86 12.80
C ILE A 304 -26.52 -13.00 14.06
N GLY A 305 -25.34 -12.56 14.45
CA GLY A 305 -25.14 -11.73 15.65
C GLY A 305 -24.20 -10.58 15.39
N VAL A 306 -24.11 -9.66 16.35
CA VAL A 306 -23.28 -8.45 16.28
C VAL A 306 -22.17 -8.54 17.32
N VAL A 307 -20.92 -8.32 16.90
CA VAL A 307 -19.77 -8.32 17.82
C VAL A 307 -19.88 -7.13 18.76
N HIS A 308 -20.03 -7.39 20.06
CA HIS A 308 -20.23 -6.36 21.06
C HIS A 308 -18.93 -6.01 21.80
N LYS A 309 -18.05 -7.00 21.99
CA LYS A 309 -16.76 -6.81 22.66
C LYS A 309 -15.73 -7.81 22.13
N ILE A 310 -14.47 -7.39 22.13
CA ILE A 310 -13.30 -8.27 21.99
C ILE A 310 -12.59 -8.26 23.35
N THR A 311 -12.33 -9.42 23.92
CA THR A 311 -11.66 -9.56 25.22
C THR A 311 -10.14 -9.53 25.07
N ASP A 312 -9.41 -9.35 26.17
CA ASP A 312 -7.94 -9.18 26.15
C ASP A 312 -7.21 -10.44 25.64
N ASP A 313 -7.83 -11.61 25.76
CA ASP A 313 -7.38 -12.89 25.20
C ASP A 313 -7.79 -13.11 23.73
N GLY A 314 -8.44 -12.12 23.11
CA GLY A 314 -8.84 -12.11 21.70
C GLY A 314 -10.19 -12.76 21.39
N ASP A 315 -10.94 -13.22 22.41
CA ASP A 315 -12.25 -13.82 22.20
C ASP A 315 -13.31 -12.77 21.85
N LEU A 316 -14.23 -13.17 20.98
CA LEU A 316 -15.37 -12.33 20.61
C LEU A 316 -16.51 -12.57 21.58
N ARG A 317 -17.19 -11.49 21.97
CA ARG A 317 -18.51 -11.54 22.61
C ARG A 317 -19.56 -11.02 21.66
N VAL A 318 -20.38 -11.94 21.15
CA VAL A 318 -21.37 -11.69 20.11
C VAL A 318 -22.76 -11.59 20.74
N ALA A 319 -23.46 -10.50 20.46
CA ALA A 319 -24.86 -10.35 20.81
C ALA A 319 -25.72 -11.03 19.74
N PHE A 320 -26.57 -11.96 20.18
CA PHE A 320 -27.64 -12.51 19.36
C PHE A 320 -28.96 -12.01 19.94
N CYS A 321 -29.84 -11.49 19.11
CA CYS A 321 -31.12 -10.89 19.52
C CYS A 321 -32.07 -11.83 20.30
N PHE A 322 -31.74 -13.12 20.37
CA PHE A 322 -32.49 -14.16 21.06
C PHE A 322 -31.80 -14.72 22.32
N LEU A 323 -30.58 -14.27 22.63
CA LEU A 323 -29.87 -14.64 23.85
C LEU A 323 -29.86 -13.48 24.83
N GLU A 324 -30.02 -13.77 26.12
CA GLU A 324 -29.88 -12.77 27.18
C GLU A 324 -28.41 -12.42 27.47
N ARG A 325 -27.48 -13.34 27.15
CA ARG A 325 -26.04 -13.19 27.39
C ARG A 325 -25.28 -13.16 26.07
N LEU A 326 -24.18 -12.41 26.06
CA LEU A 326 -23.25 -12.42 24.92
C LEU A 326 -22.63 -13.82 24.78
N TRP A 327 -22.69 -14.37 23.57
CA TRP A 327 -22.09 -15.65 23.23
C TRP A 327 -20.59 -15.47 22.97
N VAL A 328 -19.76 -16.39 23.46
CA VAL A 328 -18.30 -16.29 23.38
C VAL A 328 -17.79 -17.20 22.27
N CYS A 329 -16.87 -16.72 21.44
CA CYS A 329 -16.26 -17.54 20.38
C CYS A 329 -14.86 -17.04 19.98
N LYS A 330 -14.14 -17.86 19.20
CA LYS A 330 -12.86 -17.45 18.62
C LYS A 330 -13.07 -16.70 17.31
N PRO A 331 -12.32 -15.62 17.00
CA PRO A 331 -12.44 -14.91 15.72
C PRO A 331 -12.29 -15.82 14.49
N GLY A 332 -11.41 -16.82 14.56
CA GLY A 332 -11.18 -17.77 13.47
C GLY A 332 -12.39 -18.64 13.11
N GLU A 333 -13.36 -18.79 14.02
CA GLU A 333 -14.59 -19.57 13.84
C GLU A 333 -15.69 -18.78 13.11
N MET A 334 -15.53 -17.46 13.00
CA MET A 334 -16.57 -16.54 12.56
C MET A 334 -16.28 -15.97 11.18
N GLU A 335 -17.31 -15.77 10.38
CA GLU A 335 -17.25 -14.99 9.14
C GLU A 335 -18.15 -13.76 9.25
N ARG A 336 -17.73 -12.66 8.64
CA ARG A 336 -18.54 -11.44 8.54
C ARG A 336 -19.68 -11.66 7.55
N VAL A 337 -20.83 -11.10 7.87
CA VAL A 337 -21.99 -11.04 6.98
C VAL A 337 -22.38 -9.59 6.74
N GLU A 338 -23.16 -9.36 5.68
CA GLU A 338 -23.68 -8.03 5.40
C GLU A 338 -24.59 -7.56 6.55
N ALA A 339 -24.29 -6.37 7.06
CA ALA A 339 -25.06 -5.75 8.12
C ALA A 339 -26.34 -5.12 7.56
N PHE A 340 -27.47 -5.38 8.23
CA PHE A 340 -28.70 -4.65 7.93
C PHE A 340 -28.61 -3.20 8.41
N ARG A 341 -29.13 -2.28 7.61
CA ARG A 341 -29.15 -0.85 7.85
C ARG A 341 -30.57 -0.31 7.73
N MET A 342 -30.81 0.81 8.39
CA MET A 342 -32.06 1.55 8.19
C MET A 342 -32.23 1.92 6.72
N GLY A 343 -33.41 1.66 6.17
CA GLY A 343 -33.73 1.89 4.75
C GLY A 343 -33.57 0.65 3.86
N ASP A 344 -32.95 -0.42 4.34
CA ASP A 344 -32.78 -1.64 3.56
C ASP A 344 -34.13 -2.28 3.23
N ARG A 345 -34.31 -2.67 1.96
CA ARG A 345 -35.47 -3.44 1.53
C ARG A 345 -35.21 -4.91 1.79
N VAL A 346 -36.17 -5.55 2.43
CA VAL A 346 -36.02 -6.92 2.91
C VAL A 346 -37.29 -7.74 2.66
N GLN A 347 -37.10 -9.04 2.58
CA GLN A 347 -38.15 -10.03 2.57
C GLN A 347 -37.84 -11.14 3.58
N ILE A 348 -38.87 -11.87 4.00
CA ILE A 348 -38.71 -13.05 4.85
C ILE A 348 -38.17 -14.18 3.98
N LYS A 349 -37.11 -14.86 4.43
CA LYS A 349 -36.50 -15.97 3.68
C LYS A 349 -37.51 -17.08 3.44
N HIS A 350 -37.51 -17.63 2.23
CA HIS A 350 -38.36 -18.78 1.87
C HIS A 350 -38.14 -20.04 2.73
N SER A 351 -36.97 -20.16 3.38
CA SER A 351 -36.65 -21.29 4.26
C SER A 351 -37.22 -21.18 5.68
N VAL A 352 -37.83 -20.04 6.02
CA VAL A 352 -38.39 -19.81 7.36
C VAL A 352 -39.75 -20.50 7.48
N VAL A 353 -39.83 -21.47 8.40
CA VAL A 353 -41.09 -22.15 8.75
C VAL A 353 -41.86 -21.35 9.81
N THR A 354 -41.16 -20.87 10.84
CA THR A 354 -41.73 -20.04 11.90
C THR A 354 -40.68 -19.02 12.34
N PRO A 355 -40.86 -17.72 12.05
CA PRO A 355 -39.95 -16.69 12.52
C PRO A 355 -39.88 -16.69 14.03
N ARG A 356 -38.75 -16.30 14.59
CA ARG A 356 -38.54 -16.41 16.04
C ARG A 356 -39.58 -15.64 16.87
N TRP A 357 -40.00 -14.46 16.40
CA TRP A 357 -41.05 -13.64 17.01
C TRP A 357 -42.43 -13.83 16.36
N GLY A 358 -42.59 -14.90 15.59
CA GLY A 358 -43.82 -15.24 14.90
C GLY A 358 -44.12 -14.39 13.67
N TRP A 359 -45.06 -14.89 12.87
CA TRP A 359 -45.50 -14.23 11.64
C TRP A 359 -46.30 -12.95 11.90
N GLY A 360 -47.10 -12.93 12.97
CA GLY A 360 -48.19 -11.95 13.08
C GLY A 360 -49.11 -12.07 11.86
N ASN A 361 -49.29 -10.99 11.11
CA ASN A 361 -50.06 -10.96 9.85
C ASN A 361 -49.18 -11.09 8.59
N GLU A 362 -47.88 -11.35 8.74
CA GLU A 362 -46.96 -11.43 7.62
C GLU A 362 -46.91 -12.82 6.98
N THR A 363 -46.47 -12.87 5.73
CA THR A 363 -46.31 -14.10 4.96
C THR A 363 -44.96 -14.09 4.25
N LEU A 364 -44.59 -15.19 3.61
CA LEU A 364 -43.39 -15.23 2.74
C LEU A 364 -43.44 -14.23 1.57
N ALA A 365 -44.63 -13.72 1.22
CA ALA A 365 -44.77 -12.69 0.19
C ALA A 365 -44.63 -11.26 0.75
N SER A 366 -44.49 -11.10 2.07
CA SER A 366 -44.36 -9.79 2.70
C SER A 366 -43.00 -9.18 2.40
N ARG A 367 -43.02 -7.94 1.89
CA ARG A 367 -41.84 -7.11 1.64
C ARG A 367 -41.89 -5.85 2.49
N GLY A 368 -40.76 -5.47 3.05
CA GLY A 368 -40.67 -4.40 4.02
C GLY A 368 -39.37 -3.63 3.95
N VAL A 369 -39.31 -2.59 4.77
CA VAL A 369 -38.13 -1.73 4.92
C VAL A 369 -37.66 -1.79 6.36
N VAL A 370 -36.36 -1.96 6.58
CA VAL A 370 -35.76 -1.88 7.90
C VAL A 370 -35.90 -0.45 8.42
N TYR A 371 -36.66 -0.28 9.50
CA TYR A 371 -36.92 1.00 10.14
C TYR A 371 -35.99 1.24 11.34
N GLY A 372 -35.41 0.17 11.90
CA GLY A 372 -34.46 0.27 13.00
C GLY A 372 -33.74 -1.04 13.25
N VAL A 373 -32.55 -0.94 13.82
CA VAL A 373 -31.69 -2.07 14.16
C VAL A 373 -31.23 -1.87 15.60
N ASP A 374 -31.54 -2.83 16.48
CA ASP A 374 -31.10 -2.82 17.88
C ASP A 374 -29.61 -3.18 18.01
N ALA A 375 -29.02 -2.85 19.15
CA ALA A 375 -27.62 -3.16 19.46
C ALA A 375 -27.32 -4.68 19.52
N ASP A 376 -28.34 -5.52 19.71
CA ASP A 376 -28.25 -6.99 19.67
C ASP A 376 -28.52 -7.57 18.27
N GLY A 377 -28.67 -6.70 17.26
CA GLY A 377 -28.99 -7.06 15.88
C GLY A 377 -30.48 -7.25 15.60
N ARG A 378 -31.38 -7.12 16.58
CA ARG A 378 -32.82 -7.27 16.34
C ARG A 378 -33.33 -6.24 15.33
N LEU A 379 -34.09 -6.69 14.35
CA LEU A 379 -34.61 -5.83 13.28
C LEU A 379 -36.02 -5.34 13.60
N ARG A 380 -36.28 -4.06 13.32
CA ARG A 380 -37.62 -3.49 13.29
C ARG A 380 -37.98 -3.14 11.86
N ILE A 381 -38.94 -3.85 11.29
CA ILE A 381 -39.24 -3.81 9.85
C ILE A 381 -40.66 -3.28 9.65
N GLN A 382 -40.78 -2.28 8.78
CA GLN A 382 -42.07 -1.78 8.32
C GLN A 382 -42.47 -2.56 7.05
N PHE A 383 -43.37 -3.52 7.18
CA PHE A 383 -43.97 -4.21 6.04
C PHE A 383 -45.08 -3.35 5.42
N ALA A 384 -45.24 -3.45 4.10
CA ALA A 384 -46.16 -2.60 3.32
C ALA A 384 -47.62 -2.67 3.78
N ARG A 385 -48.06 -3.81 4.34
CA ARG A 385 -49.45 -4.05 4.77
C ARG A 385 -49.72 -3.77 6.25
N ARG A 386 -48.74 -3.22 6.99
CA ARG A 386 -48.91 -2.87 8.41
C ARG A 386 -49.17 -1.38 8.61
N GLU A 387 -50.28 -1.05 9.26
CA GLU A 387 -50.53 0.30 9.77
C GLU A 387 -49.82 0.50 11.12
N GLY A 388 -48.70 1.24 11.11
CA GLY A 388 -48.06 1.81 12.30
C GLY A 388 -47.33 0.86 13.26
N ARG A 389 -47.43 -0.47 13.11
CA ARG A 389 -46.72 -1.45 13.97
C ARG A 389 -45.55 -2.11 13.24
N LEU A 390 -44.33 -1.89 13.73
CA LEU A 390 -43.13 -2.54 13.19
C LEU A 390 -43.13 -4.05 13.51
N TRP A 391 -42.74 -4.87 12.55
CA TRP A 391 -42.46 -6.28 12.77
C TRP A 391 -41.07 -6.44 13.38
N ILE A 392 -40.98 -7.31 14.37
CA ILE A 392 -39.73 -7.59 15.09
C ILE A 392 -39.17 -8.89 14.53
N GLY A 393 -37.91 -8.85 14.09
CA GLY A 393 -37.29 -9.94 13.34
C GLY A 393 -35.92 -10.35 13.84
N ASP A 394 -35.66 -11.66 13.76
CA ASP A 394 -34.31 -12.21 13.77
C ASP A 394 -33.68 -11.91 12.39
N PRO A 395 -32.47 -11.33 12.32
CA PRO A 395 -31.75 -11.23 11.05
C PRO A 395 -31.59 -12.55 10.30
N ALA A 396 -31.58 -13.68 11.01
CA ALA A 396 -31.55 -15.00 10.41
C ALA A 396 -32.80 -15.31 9.57
N ASP A 397 -33.95 -14.68 9.86
CA ASP A 397 -35.24 -14.92 9.20
C ASP A 397 -35.44 -14.07 7.94
N VAL A 398 -34.60 -13.07 7.69
CA VAL A 398 -34.77 -12.11 6.59
C VAL A 398 -33.57 -12.05 5.67
N GLU A 399 -33.80 -11.63 4.43
CA GLU A 399 -32.78 -11.40 3.42
C GLU A 399 -33.02 -10.06 2.71
N LEU A 400 -31.95 -9.45 2.20
CA LEU A 400 -32.03 -8.25 1.39
C LEU A 400 -32.70 -8.57 0.05
N GLU A 401 -33.59 -7.67 -0.38
CA GLU A 401 -34.18 -7.76 -1.71
C GLU A 401 -33.10 -7.36 -2.74
N GLN A 402 -32.59 -8.33 -3.51
CA GLN A 402 -31.68 -8.00 -4.61
C GLN A 402 -32.45 -7.18 -5.66
N GLY A 403 -31.94 -5.99 -5.97
CA GLY A 403 -32.51 -5.13 -6.99
C GLY A 403 -32.56 -5.89 -8.32
N GLY A 404 -33.77 -6.22 -8.76
CA GLY A 404 -33.98 -6.67 -10.13
C GLY A 404 -33.41 -5.60 -11.06
N ALA A 405 -32.46 -6.00 -11.91
CA ALA A 405 -32.10 -5.23 -13.08
C ALA A 405 -33.40 -4.87 -13.79
N THR A 406 -33.68 -3.57 -13.90
CA THR A 406 -34.76 -3.06 -14.73
C THR A 406 -34.44 -3.44 -16.17
N THR A 407 -34.98 -4.56 -16.62
CA THR A 407 -35.10 -4.86 -18.04
C THR A 407 -36.14 -3.89 -18.60
N THR A 408 -35.67 -2.73 -19.05
CA THR A 408 -36.44 -1.90 -19.97
C THR A 408 -36.49 -2.63 -21.31
N THR A 409 -37.68 -3.14 -21.61
CA THR A 409 -38.10 -3.63 -22.93
C THR A 409 -37.97 -2.57 -24.00
#